data_AF-A0A6A5KM82-F1
#
_entry.id   AF-A0A6A5KM82-F1
#
_cell.length_a   1.000
_cell.length_b   1.000
_cell.length_c   1.000
_cell.angle_alpha   90.00
_cell.angle_beta   90.00
_cell.angle_gamma   90.00
#
_symmetry.space_group_name_H-M   'P 1'
#
loop_
_entity.id
_entity.type
_entity.pdbx_description
1 polymer ?
#
loop_
_entity_poly.entity_id
_entity_poly.type
_entity_poly.pdbx_seq_one_letter_code
_entity_poly.pdbx_strand_id
1 'polypeptide(L)'
;MVKTNRFVLLRSTTPLPIYDIIALYNVETVAINEQSVSQFKGYMLEIRMSAPKPFPNVEESPFPMRPMSAMLLSRELPRFCAGLSRADCVSLGMTAAVQILLKVAPVLEESVSPYKDSLTEFLSTAVQQSLLKPFQDLRTFKHVSVRGHVSPKLATTVEHEMAKDKWPDPAAVLLGMQAKREKGKEQYNCRDYAGAMDTWYECGEDIGLVRTSPSWDNLVLQGRQPFIDTLANLHFTASLNMIHVGIYSLGPVSFVTNNTVTGALLKTIEDSIWAAENCMKPEFWQVGRTWRPSDTLLAKLRYRQAVFLRLSGDVRRLPLAIRYITEAHDLLLDDSKISAEARAIRQWGIGTHS
;
A
#
# COMPACT_ATOMS: atom_id res chain seq x y z
N MET A 1 -32.85 -15.97 -5.09
CA MET A 1 -31.41 -15.76 -5.35
C MET A 1 -30.96 -14.31 -5.15
N VAL A 2 -31.55 -13.30 -5.80
CA VAL A 2 -31.09 -11.89 -5.69
C VAL A 2 -31.15 -11.35 -4.25
N LYS A 3 -32.25 -11.60 -3.52
CA LYS A 3 -32.41 -11.16 -2.12
C LYS A 3 -31.33 -11.73 -1.18
N THR A 4 -30.90 -12.97 -1.44
CA THR A 4 -29.92 -13.71 -0.61
C THR A 4 -28.47 -13.36 -0.98
N ASN A 5 -28.15 -13.38 -2.27
CA ASN A 5 -26.76 -13.26 -2.75
C ASN A 5 -26.33 -11.81 -2.98
N ARG A 6 -27.28 -10.91 -3.28
CA ARG A 6 -27.06 -9.47 -3.50
C ARG A 6 -25.86 -9.19 -4.40
N PHE A 7 -25.99 -9.57 -5.66
CA PHE A 7 -24.92 -9.42 -6.64
C PHE A 7 -24.57 -7.95 -6.90
N VAL A 8 -23.28 -7.69 -7.05
CA VAL A 8 -22.71 -6.39 -7.37
C VAL A 8 -22.00 -6.50 -8.71
N LEU A 9 -22.27 -5.55 -9.60
CA LEU A 9 -21.58 -5.38 -10.86
C LEU A 9 -20.42 -4.42 -10.67
N LEU A 10 -19.19 -4.86 -10.93
CA LEU A 10 -18.02 -3.99 -10.97
C LEU A 10 -17.58 -3.84 -12.43
N ARG A 11 -17.41 -2.59 -12.88
CA ARG A 11 -16.97 -2.27 -14.23
C ARG A 11 -15.89 -1.20 -14.22
N SER A 12 -14.79 -1.43 -14.93
CA SER A 12 -13.89 -0.37 -15.36
C SER A 12 -14.07 -0.07 -16.83
N THR A 13 -14.22 1.20 -17.18
CA THR A 13 -14.29 1.63 -18.60
C THR A 13 -12.92 1.92 -19.19
N THR A 14 -11.93 2.17 -18.33
CA THR A 14 -10.53 2.35 -18.69
C THR A 14 -9.67 1.25 -18.05
N PRO A 15 -8.48 0.96 -18.60
CA PRO A 15 -7.51 0.08 -17.93
C PRO A 15 -7.19 0.59 -16.51
N LEU A 16 -7.56 -0.19 -15.50
CA LEU A 16 -7.32 0.06 -14.09
C LEU A 16 -6.82 -1.23 -13.43
N PRO A 17 -5.96 -1.18 -12.40
CA PRO A 17 -5.40 -2.36 -11.74
C PRO A 17 -6.40 -2.99 -10.76
N ILE A 18 -7.67 -3.08 -11.16
CA ILE A 18 -8.75 -3.62 -10.32
C ILE A 18 -8.54 -5.12 -10.09
N TYR A 19 -8.02 -5.83 -11.08
CA TYR A 19 -7.70 -7.25 -10.94
C TYR A 19 -6.64 -7.49 -9.86
N ASP A 20 -5.59 -6.66 -9.85
CA ASP A 20 -4.53 -6.72 -8.82
C ASP A 20 -5.13 -6.48 -7.43
N ILE A 21 -6.05 -5.52 -7.29
CA ILE A 21 -6.76 -5.27 -6.03
C ILE A 21 -7.61 -6.46 -5.62
N ILE A 22 -8.34 -7.08 -6.55
CA ILE A 22 -9.15 -8.29 -6.28
C ILE A 22 -8.25 -9.44 -5.81
N ALA A 23 -7.12 -9.66 -6.47
CA ALA A 23 -6.19 -10.74 -6.15
C ALA A 23 -5.49 -10.50 -4.81
N LEU A 24 -4.92 -9.32 -4.59
CA LEU A 24 -4.18 -8.97 -3.37
C LEU A 24 -5.06 -9.06 -2.11
N TYR A 25 -6.34 -8.71 -2.22
CA TYR A 25 -7.28 -8.69 -1.09
C TYR A 25 -8.18 -9.92 -1.02
N ASN A 26 -7.91 -10.93 -1.85
CA ASN A 26 -8.67 -12.18 -1.92
C ASN A 26 -10.19 -11.92 -2.00
N VAL A 27 -10.58 -10.98 -2.87
CA VAL A 27 -11.99 -10.65 -3.09
C VAL A 27 -12.62 -11.76 -3.93
N GLU A 28 -13.58 -12.48 -3.34
CA GLU A 28 -14.24 -13.55 -4.08
C GLU A 28 -15.08 -12.98 -5.24
N THR A 29 -14.86 -13.52 -6.43
CA THR A 29 -15.62 -13.14 -7.63
C THR A 29 -16.47 -14.32 -8.10
N VAL A 30 -17.69 -14.04 -8.54
CA VAL A 30 -18.58 -15.05 -9.15
C VAL A 30 -18.21 -15.26 -10.62
N ALA A 31 -17.88 -14.17 -11.31
CA ALA A 31 -17.43 -14.19 -12.69
C ALA A 31 -16.55 -12.97 -12.98
N ILE A 32 -15.52 -13.17 -13.80
CA ILE A 32 -14.67 -12.11 -14.36
C ILE A 32 -14.67 -12.29 -15.88
N ASN A 33 -15.55 -11.58 -16.58
CA ASN A 33 -15.59 -11.36 -18.03
C ASN A 33 -16.93 -10.69 -18.41
N GLU A 34 -16.91 -9.80 -19.40
CA GLU A 34 -18.11 -9.06 -19.82
C GLU A 34 -19.23 -9.98 -20.32
N GLN A 35 -18.90 -11.09 -20.98
CA GLN A 35 -19.90 -11.99 -21.55
C GLN A 35 -20.79 -12.63 -20.48
N SER A 36 -20.20 -13.17 -19.41
CA SER A 36 -20.95 -13.80 -18.31
C SER A 36 -21.69 -12.76 -17.47
N VAL A 37 -21.03 -11.63 -17.23
CA VAL A 37 -21.54 -10.55 -16.39
C VAL A 37 -22.73 -9.84 -17.08
N SER A 38 -22.70 -9.64 -18.40
CA SER A 38 -23.77 -8.94 -19.13
C SER A 38 -25.08 -9.74 -19.25
N GLN A 39 -25.01 -11.08 -19.18
CA GLN A 39 -26.18 -11.97 -19.22
C GLN A 39 -27.02 -11.91 -17.95
N PHE A 40 -26.40 -11.60 -16.81
CA PHE A 40 -27.11 -11.45 -15.55
C PHE A 40 -27.61 -10.02 -15.38
N LYS A 41 -28.87 -9.84 -14.96
CA LYS A 41 -29.50 -8.52 -14.78
C LYS A 41 -29.90 -8.22 -13.33
N GLY A 42 -29.72 -9.17 -12.42
CA GLY A 42 -30.18 -9.07 -11.03
C GLY A 42 -29.23 -8.33 -10.07
N TYR A 43 -28.62 -7.23 -10.51
CA TYR A 43 -27.62 -6.50 -9.72
C TYR A 43 -28.26 -5.53 -8.73
N MET A 44 -27.81 -5.60 -7.48
CA MET A 44 -28.25 -4.70 -6.40
C MET A 44 -27.44 -3.41 -6.35
N LEU A 45 -26.22 -3.43 -6.88
CA LEU A 45 -25.31 -2.29 -6.97
C LEU A 45 -24.46 -2.46 -8.23
N GLU A 46 -24.26 -1.37 -8.95
CA GLU A 46 -23.25 -1.27 -10.01
C GLU A 46 -22.20 -0.24 -9.58
N ILE A 47 -20.93 -0.63 -9.63
CA ILE A 47 -19.75 0.20 -9.38
C ILE A 47 -19.09 0.42 -10.73
N ARG A 48 -19.07 1.66 -11.21
CA ARG A 48 -18.31 2.05 -12.41
C ARG A 48 -17.11 2.87 -12.00
N MET A 49 -15.95 2.47 -12.52
CA MET A 49 -14.68 3.14 -12.29
C MET A 49 -14.09 3.57 -13.63
N SER A 50 -13.59 4.79 -13.68
CA SER A 50 -12.93 5.33 -14.87
C SER A 50 -11.83 6.30 -14.47
N ALA A 51 -10.83 6.45 -15.34
CA ALA A 51 -9.82 7.50 -15.20
C ALA A 51 -9.72 8.26 -16.53
N PRO A 52 -9.38 9.57 -16.51
CA PRO A 52 -9.30 10.37 -17.74
C PRO A 52 -8.12 9.96 -18.63
N LYS A 53 -7.08 9.34 -18.06
CA LYS A 53 -5.89 8.85 -18.76
C LYS A 53 -5.52 7.47 -18.21
N PRO A 54 -4.89 6.59 -19.02
CA PRO A 54 -4.25 5.38 -18.52
C PRO A 54 -3.18 5.74 -17.48
N PHE A 55 -3.05 4.92 -16.44
CA PHE A 55 -2.01 5.12 -15.42
C PHE A 55 -0.63 4.71 -15.96
N PRO A 56 0.44 5.44 -15.60
CA PRO A 56 1.80 4.98 -15.89
C PRO A 56 2.05 3.63 -15.18
N ASN A 57 2.85 2.75 -15.79
CA ASN A 57 3.16 1.37 -15.36
C ASN A 57 2.22 0.25 -15.87
N VAL A 58 1.50 0.49 -16.98
CA VAL A 58 0.72 -0.55 -17.70
C VAL A 58 1.55 -1.79 -18.06
N GLU A 59 2.86 -1.62 -18.25
CA GLU A 59 3.77 -2.68 -18.73
C GLU A 59 4.39 -3.54 -17.61
N GLU A 60 4.36 -3.08 -16.34
CA GLU A 60 4.97 -3.81 -15.22
C GLU A 60 4.01 -4.77 -14.52
N SER A 61 2.70 -4.65 -14.76
CA SER A 61 1.74 -5.61 -14.22
C SER A 61 1.90 -6.97 -14.91
N PRO A 62 1.96 -8.08 -14.16
CA PRO A 62 1.94 -9.42 -14.74
C PRO A 62 0.62 -9.72 -15.46
N PHE A 63 -0.40 -8.88 -15.28
CA PHE A 63 -1.71 -9.01 -15.91
C PHE A 63 -1.96 -7.88 -16.92
N PRO A 64 -2.51 -8.20 -18.11
CA PRO A 64 -2.82 -7.17 -19.09
C PRO A 64 -3.90 -6.22 -18.54
N MET A 65 -3.54 -4.96 -18.30
CA MET A 65 -4.51 -3.95 -17.87
C MET A 65 -5.50 -3.68 -19.00
N ARG A 66 -6.73 -4.16 -18.84
CA ARG A 66 -7.84 -3.94 -19.77
C ARG A 66 -9.05 -3.44 -18.99
N PRO A 67 -9.99 -2.74 -19.65
CA PRO A 67 -11.34 -2.57 -19.10
C PRO A 67 -11.87 -3.94 -18.67
N MET A 68 -12.42 -4.02 -17.47
CA MET A 68 -12.86 -5.29 -16.90
C MET A 68 -14.26 -5.18 -16.31
N SER A 69 -14.92 -6.33 -16.30
CA SER A 69 -16.23 -6.49 -15.68
C SER A 69 -16.21 -7.72 -14.80
N ALA A 70 -16.62 -7.54 -13.55
CA ALA A 70 -16.67 -8.60 -12.56
C ALA A 70 -18.02 -8.60 -11.85
N MET A 71 -18.47 -9.78 -11.48
CA MET A 71 -19.61 -10.00 -10.60
C MET A 71 -19.10 -10.37 -9.22
N LEU A 72 -19.47 -9.56 -8.23
CA LEU A 72 -19.15 -9.78 -6.82
C LEU A 72 -20.43 -10.06 -6.03
N LEU A 73 -20.27 -10.52 -4.80
CA LEU A 73 -21.36 -10.59 -3.83
C LEU A 73 -21.24 -9.41 -2.87
N SER A 74 -22.36 -8.88 -2.37
CA SER A 74 -22.31 -7.68 -1.51
C SER A 74 -21.47 -7.87 -0.24
N ARG A 75 -21.34 -9.10 0.25
CA ARG A 75 -20.50 -9.45 1.41
C ARG A 75 -19.01 -9.23 1.16
N GLU A 76 -18.57 -9.17 -0.09
CA GLU A 76 -17.18 -8.94 -0.47
C GLU A 76 -16.84 -7.45 -0.59
N LEU A 77 -17.85 -6.56 -0.57
CA LEU A 77 -17.65 -5.11 -0.65
C LEU A 77 -16.69 -4.56 0.41
N PRO A 78 -16.71 -4.98 1.70
CA PRO A 78 -15.74 -4.52 2.68
C PRO A 78 -14.29 -4.85 2.29
N ARG A 79 -14.02 -6.07 1.81
CA ARG A 79 -12.66 -6.47 1.37
C ARG A 79 -12.24 -5.71 0.13
N PHE A 80 -13.15 -5.56 -0.83
CA PHE A 80 -12.90 -4.78 -2.03
C PHE A 80 -12.60 -3.31 -1.72
N CYS A 81 -13.36 -2.69 -0.81
CA CYS A 81 -13.11 -1.32 -0.36
C CYS A 81 -11.81 -1.20 0.44
N ALA A 82 -11.47 -2.19 1.27
CA ALA A 82 -10.15 -2.23 1.92
C ALA A 82 -9.01 -2.20 0.89
N GLY A 83 -9.14 -2.98 -0.19
CA GLY A 83 -8.18 -2.96 -1.29
C GLY A 83 -8.13 -1.64 -2.05
N LEU A 84 -9.30 -1.07 -2.38
CA LEU A 84 -9.37 0.26 -3.01
C LEU A 84 -8.75 1.35 -2.14
N SER A 85 -8.86 1.25 -0.81
CA SER A 85 -8.28 2.24 0.10
C SER A 85 -6.75 2.30 0.05
N ARG A 86 -6.12 1.29 -0.56
CA ARG A 86 -4.68 1.12 -0.79
C ARG A 86 -4.34 1.05 -2.28
N ALA A 87 -5.23 1.53 -3.15
CA ALA A 87 -5.05 1.51 -4.60
C ALA A 87 -3.76 2.21 -5.06
N ASP A 88 -3.32 3.25 -4.35
CA ASP A 88 -2.08 3.97 -4.64
C ASP A 88 -0.81 3.15 -4.37
N CYS A 89 -0.88 2.08 -3.56
CA CYS A 89 0.21 1.12 -3.43
C CYS A 89 0.38 0.27 -4.70
N VAL A 90 -0.71 0.03 -5.43
CA VAL A 90 -0.70 -0.75 -6.67
C VAL A 90 -0.36 0.14 -7.87
N SER A 91 -0.95 1.33 -7.92
CA SER A 91 -0.71 2.32 -8.98
C SER A 91 -0.74 3.72 -8.41
N LEU A 92 0.41 4.37 -8.35
CA LEU A 92 0.58 5.71 -7.80
C LEU A 92 -0.38 6.73 -8.46
N GLY A 93 -1.10 7.50 -7.63
CA GLY A 93 -2.03 8.54 -8.08
C GLY A 93 -3.40 8.04 -8.53
N MET A 94 -3.70 6.75 -8.38
CA MET A 94 -4.99 6.15 -8.72
C MET A 94 -6.14 6.80 -7.96
N THR A 95 -6.01 6.99 -6.65
CA THR A 95 -7.10 7.52 -5.82
C THR A 95 -7.48 8.95 -6.19
N ALA A 96 -6.53 9.75 -6.66
CA ALA A 96 -6.75 11.13 -7.10
C ALA A 96 -7.39 11.24 -8.49
N ALA A 97 -7.07 10.32 -9.41
CA ALA A 97 -7.50 10.41 -10.81
C ALA A 97 -8.77 9.59 -11.14
N VAL A 98 -9.11 8.58 -10.33
CA VAL A 98 -10.26 7.71 -10.59
C VAL A 98 -11.57 8.38 -10.20
N GLN A 99 -12.55 8.29 -11.10
CA GLN A 99 -13.95 8.61 -10.86
C GLN A 99 -14.70 7.33 -10.50
N ILE A 100 -15.53 7.39 -9.46
CA ILE A 100 -16.37 6.28 -9.00
C ILE A 100 -17.84 6.69 -9.14
N LEU A 101 -18.62 5.90 -9.86
CA LEU A 101 -20.08 6.00 -9.91
C LEU A 101 -20.69 4.76 -9.27
N LEU A 102 -21.46 4.97 -8.21
CA LEU A 102 -22.22 3.94 -7.50
C LEU A 102 -23.68 4.06 -7.93
N LYS A 103 -24.18 3.08 -8.68
CA LYS A 103 -25.58 3.02 -9.11
C LYS A 103 -26.32 1.96 -8.30
N VAL A 104 -27.21 2.40 -7.41
CA VAL A 104 -27.97 1.53 -6.51
C VAL A 104 -29.19 0.96 -7.23
N ALA A 105 -29.38 -0.34 -7.08
CA ALA A 105 -30.51 -1.10 -7.59
C ALA A 105 -30.81 -0.94 -9.09
N PRO A 106 -29.80 -1.12 -9.98
CA PRO A 106 -30.04 -1.11 -11.43
C PRO A 106 -31.05 -2.20 -11.87
N VAL A 107 -31.23 -3.28 -11.09
CA VAL A 107 -32.23 -4.32 -11.35
C VAL A 107 -33.67 -3.79 -11.47
N LEU A 108 -33.99 -2.64 -10.87
CA LEU A 108 -35.33 -2.05 -10.96
C LEU A 108 -35.59 -1.32 -12.30
N GLU A 109 -34.54 -1.07 -13.08
CA GLU A 109 -34.64 -0.47 -14.41
C GLU A 109 -34.81 -1.52 -15.52
N GLU A 110 -34.57 -2.79 -15.19
CA GLU A 110 -34.69 -3.91 -16.12
C GLU A 110 -36.17 -4.28 -16.31
N SER A 111 -36.54 -4.69 -17.53
CA SER A 111 -37.93 -5.09 -17.78
C SER A 111 -38.28 -6.33 -16.97
N VAL A 112 -39.16 -6.15 -15.98
CA VAL A 112 -39.59 -7.25 -15.13
C VAL A 112 -40.62 -8.07 -15.88
N SER A 113 -40.35 -9.36 -16.08
CA SER A 113 -41.37 -10.29 -16.56
C SER A 113 -42.58 -10.26 -15.61
N PRO A 114 -43.83 -10.25 -16.11
CA PRO A 114 -45.02 -10.09 -15.28
C PRO A 114 -45.20 -11.16 -14.18
N TYR A 115 -44.43 -12.26 -14.25
CA TYR A 115 -44.46 -13.35 -13.29
C TYR A 115 -43.40 -13.24 -12.17
N LYS A 116 -42.61 -12.16 -12.12
CA LYS A 116 -41.58 -11.97 -11.09
C LYS A 116 -42.01 -10.92 -10.08
N ASP A 117 -41.86 -11.26 -8.80
CA ASP A 117 -42.07 -10.32 -7.70
C ASP A 117 -41.18 -9.09 -7.86
N SER A 118 -41.76 -7.92 -7.57
CA SER A 118 -41.00 -6.68 -7.50
C SER A 118 -39.95 -6.74 -6.37
N LEU A 119 -38.75 -6.24 -6.65
CA LEU A 119 -37.70 -6.08 -5.65
C LEU A 119 -37.79 -4.74 -4.89
N THR A 120 -38.76 -3.88 -5.24
CA THR A 120 -38.91 -2.54 -4.64
C THR A 120 -39.04 -2.59 -3.12
N GLU A 121 -39.88 -3.47 -2.59
CA GLU A 121 -40.07 -3.59 -1.13
C GLU A 121 -38.83 -4.12 -0.41
N PHE A 122 -38.07 -5.00 -1.09
CA PHE A 122 -36.82 -5.53 -0.55
C PHE A 122 -35.73 -4.45 -0.47
N LEU A 123 -35.75 -3.46 -1.36
CA LEU A 123 -34.80 -2.35 -1.43
C LEU A 123 -35.11 -1.24 -0.42
N SER A 124 -35.37 -1.65 0.82
CA SER A 124 -35.54 -0.75 1.95
C SER A 124 -34.30 0.12 2.19
N THR A 125 -34.49 1.22 2.91
CA THR A 125 -33.38 2.10 3.35
C THR A 125 -32.26 1.33 4.05
N ALA A 126 -32.60 0.30 4.83
CA ALA A 126 -31.62 -0.54 5.51
C ALA A 126 -30.74 -1.34 4.53
N VAL A 127 -31.33 -1.87 3.44
CA VAL A 127 -30.56 -2.58 2.41
C VAL A 127 -29.66 -1.61 1.65
N GLN A 128 -30.17 -0.43 1.27
CA GLN A 128 -29.38 0.61 0.62
C GLN A 128 -28.18 1.04 1.49
N GLN A 129 -28.40 1.27 2.79
CA GLN A 129 -27.34 1.58 3.75
C GLN A 129 -26.31 0.45 3.84
N SER A 130 -26.76 -0.81 3.90
CA SER A 130 -25.84 -1.96 3.98
C SER A 130 -24.95 -2.09 2.74
N LEU A 131 -25.45 -1.72 1.56
CA LEU A 131 -24.69 -1.76 0.31
C LEU A 131 -23.67 -0.63 0.21
N LEU A 132 -24.02 0.57 0.71
CA LEU A 132 -23.18 1.76 0.57
C LEU A 132 -22.22 1.99 1.74
N LYS A 133 -22.48 1.40 2.91
CA LYS A 133 -21.65 1.55 4.11
C LYS A 133 -20.15 1.31 3.85
N PRO A 134 -19.71 0.25 3.13
CA PRO A 134 -18.29 0.01 2.89
C PRO A 134 -17.55 1.14 2.16
N PHE A 135 -18.27 1.96 1.39
CA PHE A 135 -17.67 3.05 0.62
C PHE A 135 -17.41 4.30 1.46
N GLN A 136 -18.09 4.48 2.60
CA GLN A 136 -17.94 5.68 3.43
C GLN A 136 -16.51 5.88 3.97
N ASP A 137 -15.73 4.79 4.04
CA ASP A 137 -14.34 4.80 4.50
C ASP A 137 -13.33 5.08 3.36
N LEU A 138 -13.77 5.13 2.10
CA LEU A 138 -12.95 5.41 0.91
C LEU A 138 -12.70 6.92 0.70
N ARG A 139 -12.26 7.59 1.77
CA ARG A 139 -12.02 9.05 1.84
C ARG A 139 -10.87 9.57 0.95
N THR A 140 -10.13 8.66 0.31
CA THR A 140 -9.06 8.98 -0.63
C THR A 140 -9.57 9.31 -2.03
N PHE A 141 -10.78 8.86 -2.40
CA PHE A 141 -11.37 9.14 -3.70
C PHE A 141 -12.24 10.39 -3.65
N LYS A 142 -11.87 11.42 -4.42
CA LYS A 142 -12.57 12.72 -4.40
C LYS A 142 -13.66 12.85 -5.46
N HIS A 143 -13.65 12.00 -6.48
CA HIS A 143 -14.59 12.06 -7.61
C HIS A 143 -15.61 10.94 -7.51
N VAL A 144 -16.60 11.10 -6.63
CA VAL A 144 -17.62 10.08 -6.37
C VAL A 144 -19.02 10.61 -6.69
N SER A 145 -19.86 9.77 -7.27
CA SER A 145 -21.29 10.03 -7.41
C SER A 145 -22.13 8.80 -7.08
N VAL A 146 -23.27 9.02 -6.42
CA VAL A 146 -24.22 7.98 -6.02
C VAL A 146 -25.56 8.24 -6.70
N ARG A 147 -26.05 7.30 -7.50
CA ARG A 147 -27.27 7.42 -8.32
C ARG A 147 -28.12 6.15 -8.26
N GLY A 148 -29.26 6.15 -8.94
CA GLY A 148 -30.18 5.01 -9.03
C GLY A 148 -31.30 5.07 -7.98
N HIS A 149 -31.84 3.91 -7.59
CA HIS A 149 -32.93 3.84 -6.61
C HIS A 149 -32.37 3.86 -5.19
N VAL A 150 -32.02 5.05 -4.73
CA VAL A 150 -31.46 5.32 -3.41
C VAL A 150 -32.12 6.56 -2.81
N SER A 151 -32.29 6.58 -1.49
CA SER A 151 -32.72 7.80 -0.80
C SER A 151 -31.76 8.96 -1.12
N PRO A 152 -32.24 10.13 -1.57
CA PRO A 152 -31.39 11.29 -1.85
C PRO A 152 -30.51 11.67 -0.66
N LYS A 153 -31.08 11.62 0.57
CA LYS A 153 -30.34 11.90 1.80
C LYS A 153 -29.16 10.93 1.98
N LEU A 154 -29.35 9.65 1.71
CA LEU A 154 -28.29 8.64 1.84
C LEU A 154 -27.20 8.83 0.79
N ALA A 155 -27.58 9.09 -0.47
CA ALA A 155 -26.64 9.37 -1.55
C ALA A 155 -25.73 10.56 -1.20
N THR A 156 -26.33 11.70 -0.83
CA THR A 156 -25.58 12.89 -0.41
C THR A 156 -24.71 12.63 0.82
N THR A 157 -25.18 11.83 1.78
CA THR A 157 -24.38 11.48 2.96
C THR A 157 -23.12 10.70 2.56
N VAL A 158 -23.26 9.69 1.70
CA VAL A 158 -22.12 8.86 1.27
C VAL A 158 -21.12 9.68 0.45
N GLU A 159 -21.61 10.51 -0.48
CA GLU A 159 -20.77 11.43 -1.26
C GLU A 159 -20.01 12.40 -0.35
N HIS A 160 -20.71 12.98 0.64
CA HIS A 160 -20.10 13.90 1.60
C HIS A 160 -19.04 13.21 2.48
N GLU A 161 -19.31 12.00 2.99
CA GLU A 161 -18.33 11.26 3.79
C GLU A 161 -17.08 10.89 2.98
N MET A 162 -17.23 10.45 1.73
CA MET A 162 -16.11 10.11 0.85
C MET A 162 -15.29 11.34 0.43
N ALA A 163 -15.93 12.51 0.32
CA ALA A 163 -15.24 13.75 0.00
C ALA A 163 -14.32 14.25 1.13
N LYS A 164 -14.59 13.85 2.39
CA LYS A 164 -13.75 14.24 3.55
C LYS A 164 -12.32 13.76 3.39
N ASP A 165 -11.40 14.45 4.04
CA ASP A 165 -10.01 14.01 4.10
C ASP A 165 -9.86 12.79 4.99
N LYS A 166 -9.13 11.79 4.49
CA LYS A 166 -8.78 10.60 5.27
C LYS A 166 -7.88 10.99 6.45
N TRP A 167 -7.00 11.95 6.23
CA TRP A 167 -6.04 12.45 7.21
C TRP A 167 -6.21 13.97 7.38
N PRO A 168 -7.09 14.42 8.27
CA PRO A 168 -7.37 15.84 8.43
C PRO A 168 -6.39 16.57 9.37
N ASP A 169 -5.67 15.84 10.22
CA ASP A 169 -4.84 16.41 11.30
C ASP A 169 -3.42 15.82 11.28
N PRO A 170 -2.36 16.66 11.15
CA PRO A 170 -0.98 16.19 11.19
C PRO A 170 -0.60 15.56 12.53
N ALA A 171 -1.15 16.01 13.65
CA ALA A 171 -0.81 15.45 14.97
C ALA A 171 -1.33 14.01 15.10
N ALA A 172 -2.59 13.76 14.72
CA ALA A 172 -3.17 12.42 14.68
C ALA A 172 -2.40 11.47 13.74
N VAL A 173 -1.95 11.95 12.57
CA VAL A 173 -1.11 11.16 11.66
C VAL A 173 0.19 10.74 12.35
N LEU A 174 0.92 11.69 12.94
CA LEU A 174 2.19 11.39 13.61
C LEU A 174 1.99 10.43 14.77
N LEU A 175 0.95 10.62 15.58
CA LEU A 175 0.62 9.73 16.70
C LEU A 175 0.36 8.30 16.22
N GLY A 176 -0.38 8.12 15.12
CA GLY A 176 -0.63 6.82 14.52
C GLY A 176 0.65 6.12 14.04
N MET A 177 1.52 6.85 13.33
CA MET A 177 2.78 6.30 12.83
C MET A 177 3.78 5.98 13.96
N GLN A 178 3.80 6.81 15.01
CA GLN A 178 4.58 6.55 16.22
C GLN A 178 4.10 5.29 16.94
N ALA A 179 2.79 5.13 17.09
CA ALA A 179 2.20 3.94 17.71
C ALA A 179 2.57 2.67 16.94
N LYS A 180 2.53 2.68 15.60
CA LYS A 180 3.00 1.54 14.79
C LYS A 180 4.49 1.26 14.99
N ARG A 181 5.33 2.30 15.00
CA ARG A 181 6.78 2.15 15.25
C ARG A 181 7.05 1.46 16.60
N GLU A 182 6.44 1.94 17.67
CA GLU A 182 6.64 1.37 19.01
C GLU A 182 6.04 -0.04 19.13
N LYS A 183 4.86 -0.31 18.55
CA LYS A 183 4.31 -1.67 18.46
C LYS A 183 5.26 -2.65 17.78
N GLY A 184 5.85 -2.27 16.64
CA GLY A 184 6.82 -3.13 15.96
C GLY A 184 8.08 -3.37 16.80
N LYS A 185 8.51 -2.37 17.60
CA LYS A 185 9.61 -2.52 18.54
C LYS A 185 9.27 -3.45 19.71
N GLU A 186 8.05 -3.37 20.24
CA GLU A 186 7.55 -4.31 21.26
C GLU A 186 7.56 -5.75 20.74
N GLN A 187 7.01 -5.97 19.54
CA GLN A 187 7.03 -7.28 18.88
C GLN A 187 8.46 -7.80 18.69
N TYR A 188 9.37 -6.95 18.20
CA TYR A 188 10.79 -7.30 18.06
C TYR A 188 11.41 -7.73 19.40
N ASN A 189 11.15 -7.00 20.48
CA ASN A 189 11.66 -7.33 21.81
C ASN A 189 11.08 -8.65 22.35
N CYS A 190 9.84 -8.95 22.00
CA CYS A 190 9.17 -10.23 22.26
C CYS A 190 9.62 -11.37 21.31
N ARG A 191 10.59 -11.11 20.42
CA ARG A 191 11.07 -12.05 19.38
C ARG A 191 10.02 -12.43 18.34
N ASP A 192 8.93 -11.67 18.24
CA ASP A 192 7.98 -11.73 17.12
C ASP A 192 8.55 -10.91 15.95
N TYR A 193 9.55 -11.47 15.27
CA TYR A 193 10.25 -10.79 14.17
C TYR A 193 9.37 -10.60 12.93
N ALA A 194 8.52 -11.58 12.62
CA ALA A 194 7.59 -11.49 11.50
C ALA A 194 6.56 -10.38 11.74
N GLY A 195 5.89 -10.38 12.90
CA GLY A 195 4.93 -9.34 13.24
C GLY A 195 5.56 -7.95 13.35
N ALA A 196 6.81 -7.86 13.80
CA ALA A 196 7.56 -6.60 13.80
C ALA A 196 7.83 -6.07 12.38
N MET A 197 8.27 -6.95 11.47
CA MET A 197 8.48 -6.59 10.06
C MET A 197 7.18 -6.13 9.40
N ASP A 198 6.09 -6.87 9.57
CA ASP A 198 4.79 -6.52 9.02
C ASP A 198 4.33 -5.14 9.53
N THR A 199 4.46 -4.89 10.83
CA THR A 199 4.04 -3.60 11.43
C THR A 199 4.88 -2.43 10.91
N TRP A 200 6.21 -2.60 10.75
CA TRP A 200 7.05 -1.54 10.21
C TRP A 200 6.86 -1.34 8.71
N TYR A 201 6.59 -2.41 7.96
CA TYR A 201 6.22 -2.34 6.55
C TYR A 201 4.94 -1.54 6.37
N GLU A 202 3.88 -1.89 7.12
CA GLU A 202 2.62 -1.14 7.11
C GLU A 202 2.81 0.34 7.48
N CYS A 203 3.71 0.63 8.43
CA CYS A 203 4.04 2.02 8.79
C CYS A 203 4.66 2.77 7.60
N GLY A 204 5.62 2.15 6.90
CA GLY A 204 6.21 2.72 5.70
C GLY A 204 5.18 2.96 4.59
N GLU A 205 4.33 1.97 4.31
CA GLU A 205 3.27 2.09 3.32
C GLU A 205 2.26 3.18 3.69
N ASP A 206 1.81 3.26 4.94
CA ASP A 206 0.86 4.28 5.37
C ASP A 206 1.44 5.69 5.27
N ILE A 207 2.73 5.87 5.56
CA ILE A 207 3.43 7.14 5.31
C ILE A 207 3.45 7.46 3.82
N GLY A 208 3.74 6.48 2.97
CA GLY A 208 3.66 6.59 1.52
C GLY A 208 2.27 7.05 1.06
N LEU A 209 1.22 6.41 1.56
CA LEU A 209 -0.17 6.74 1.25
C LEU A 209 -0.55 8.15 1.71
N VAL A 210 -0.14 8.57 2.91
CA VAL A 210 -0.37 9.94 3.39
C VAL A 210 0.29 10.94 2.44
N ARG A 211 1.55 10.69 2.05
CA ARG A 211 2.35 11.58 1.19
C ARG A 211 1.78 11.74 -0.20
N THR A 212 1.20 10.68 -0.77
CA THR A 212 0.62 10.71 -2.12
C THR A 212 -0.85 11.09 -2.12
N SER A 213 -1.44 11.29 -0.93
CA SER A 213 -2.85 11.61 -0.80
C SER A 213 -3.17 13.06 -1.17
N PRO A 214 -4.42 13.36 -1.57
CA PRO A 214 -4.91 14.73 -1.70
C PRO A 214 -4.81 15.57 -0.41
N SER A 215 -4.67 14.94 0.75
CA SER A 215 -4.57 15.64 2.05
C SER A 215 -3.15 16.15 2.34
N TRP A 216 -2.13 15.74 1.56
CA TRP A 216 -0.72 16.04 1.84
C TRP A 216 -0.45 17.55 1.97
N ASP A 217 -0.89 18.35 1.01
CA ASP A 217 -0.62 19.79 1.00
C ASP A 217 -1.21 20.50 2.23
N ASN A 218 -2.42 20.10 2.64
CA ASN A 218 -3.09 20.64 3.82
C ASN A 218 -2.36 20.20 5.11
N LEU A 219 -1.93 18.94 5.20
CA LEU A 219 -1.15 18.44 6.33
C LEU A 219 0.19 19.17 6.48
N VAL A 220 0.89 19.40 5.36
CA VAL A 220 2.15 20.17 5.33
C VAL A 220 1.91 21.63 5.71
N LEU A 221 0.83 22.25 5.24
CA LEU A 221 0.48 23.62 5.59
C LEU A 221 0.21 23.79 7.09
N GLN A 222 -0.52 22.86 7.69
CA GLN A 222 -0.87 22.88 9.11
C GLN A 222 0.31 22.48 10.02
N GLY A 223 0.95 21.35 9.74
CA GLY A 223 2.02 20.77 10.55
C GLY A 223 3.40 21.37 10.31
N ARG A 224 3.57 22.08 9.19
CA ARG A 224 4.80 22.75 8.75
C ARG A 224 6.01 21.80 8.73
N GLN A 225 7.21 22.37 8.83
CA GLN A 225 8.44 21.60 8.77
C GLN A 225 8.57 20.52 9.86
N PRO A 226 8.19 20.76 11.13
CA PRO A 226 8.29 19.72 12.16
C PRO A 226 7.48 18.45 11.83
N PHE A 227 6.33 18.59 11.17
CA PHE A 227 5.56 17.45 10.70
C PHE A 227 6.33 16.64 9.66
N ILE A 228 6.89 17.30 8.65
CA ILE A 228 7.69 16.65 7.60
C ILE A 228 8.91 15.95 8.20
N ASP A 229 9.68 16.64 9.05
CA ASP A 229 10.90 16.08 9.65
C ASP A 229 10.60 14.86 10.52
N THR A 230 9.51 14.91 11.29
CA THR A 230 9.10 13.79 12.14
C THR A 230 8.64 12.61 11.29
N LEU A 231 7.83 12.86 10.26
CA LEU A 231 7.33 11.82 9.36
C LEU A 231 8.47 11.16 8.57
N ALA A 232 9.42 11.96 8.07
CA ALA A 232 10.61 11.47 7.38
C ALA A 232 11.49 10.61 8.29
N ASN A 233 11.71 11.05 9.53
CA ASN A 233 12.45 10.27 10.51
C ASN A 233 11.76 8.94 10.86
N LEU A 234 10.42 8.93 10.97
CA LEU A 234 9.65 7.71 11.21
C LEU A 234 9.77 6.74 10.03
N HIS A 235 9.62 7.22 8.80
CA HIS A 235 9.77 6.43 7.59
C HIS A 235 11.17 5.81 7.50
N PHE A 236 12.21 6.65 7.64
CA PHE A 236 13.61 6.20 7.61
C PHE A 236 13.91 5.17 8.70
N THR A 237 13.40 5.38 9.92
CA THR A 237 13.61 4.46 11.04
C THR A 237 12.88 3.13 10.85
N ALA A 238 11.65 3.14 10.30
CA ALA A 238 10.91 1.93 9.98
C ALA A 238 11.68 1.08 8.94
N SER A 239 12.13 1.71 7.85
CA SER A 239 12.97 1.04 6.83
C SER A 239 14.25 0.47 7.43
N LEU A 240 14.94 1.24 8.28
CA LEU A 240 16.12 0.79 9.01
C LEU A 240 15.85 -0.46 9.86
N ASN A 241 14.73 -0.48 10.58
CA ASN A 241 14.36 -1.61 11.42
C ASN A 241 14.02 -2.86 10.60
N MET A 242 13.35 -2.69 9.45
CA MET A 242 13.12 -3.79 8.51
C MET A 242 14.42 -4.38 7.98
N ILE A 243 15.37 -3.55 7.54
CA ILE A 243 16.70 -4.00 7.08
C ILE A 243 17.39 -4.82 8.18
N HIS A 244 17.32 -4.34 9.43
CA HIS A 244 17.94 -5.02 10.58
C HIS A 244 17.39 -6.42 10.80
N VAL A 245 16.06 -6.58 10.83
CA VAL A 245 15.43 -7.90 11.01
C VAL A 245 15.70 -8.79 9.81
N GLY A 246 15.66 -8.24 8.60
CA GLY A 246 15.98 -8.99 7.39
C GLY A 246 17.40 -9.55 7.41
N ILE A 247 18.39 -8.71 7.72
CA ILE A 247 19.80 -9.14 7.89
C ILE A 247 19.94 -10.20 8.97
N TYR A 248 19.27 -10.02 10.12
CA TYR A 248 19.27 -11.00 11.20
C TYR A 248 18.72 -12.36 10.74
N SER A 249 17.66 -12.33 9.93
CA SER A 249 16.98 -13.53 9.41
C SER A 249 17.77 -14.23 8.31
N LEU A 250 18.66 -13.52 7.59
CA LEU A 250 19.55 -14.15 6.61
C LEU A 250 20.55 -15.11 7.29
N GLY A 251 21.04 -14.77 8.49
CA GLY A 251 22.00 -15.59 9.25
C GLY A 251 23.28 -15.98 8.47
N PRO A 252 24.22 -16.68 9.11
CA PRO A 252 25.41 -17.20 8.43
C PRO A 252 25.17 -18.51 7.62
N VAL A 253 23.95 -19.08 7.62
CA VAL A 253 23.69 -20.47 7.16
C VAL A 253 22.74 -20.56 5.95
N SER A 254 22.07 -19.48 5.53
CA SER A 254 20.93 -19.61 4.57
C SER A 254 21.29 -19.72 3.08
N PHE A 255 22.55 -19.58 2.68
CA PHE A 255 22.93 -19.55 1.25
C PHE A 255 23.01 -20.93 0.57
N VAL A 256 22.78 -22.02 1.29
CA VAL A 256 22.81 -23.38 0.72
C VAL A 256 21.47 -23.74 0.04
N THR A 257 20.39 -23.01 0.28
CA THR A 257 19.10 -23.30 -0.36
C THR A 257 18.57 -22.12 -1.15
N ASN A 258 18.64 -22.26 -2.47
CA ASN A 258 18.04 -21.40 -3.48
C ASN A 258 16.50 -21.52 -3.42
N ASN A 259 15.90 -21.19 -2.28
CA ASN A 259 14.47 -21.29 -2.04
C ASN A 259 13.79 -19.92 -2.25
N THR A 260 12.51 -19.96 -2.59
CA THR A 260 11.67 -18.79 -2.87
C THR A 260 11.58 -17.83 -1.68
N VAL A 261 11.77 -18.33 -0.46
CA VAL A 261 11.71 -17.58 0.80
C VAL A 261 12.93 -16.66 0.96
N THR A 262 14.13 -17.14 0.65
CA THR A 262 15.35 -16.34 0.67
C THR A 262 15.26 -15.20 -0.36
N GLY A 263 14.72 -15.48 -1.55
CA GLY A 263 14.51 -14.46 -2.59
C GLY A 263 13.57 -13.33 -2.14
N ALA A 264 12.43 -13.68 -1.54
CA ALA A 264 11.48 -12.70 -1.00
C ALA A 264 12.11 -11.83 0.10
N LEU A 265 12.88 -12.44 1.01
CA LEU A 265 13.56 -11.71 2.09
C LEU A 265 14.62 -10.74 1.56
N LEU A 266 15.44 -11.16 0.59
CA LEU A 266 16.42 -10.29 -0.06
C LEU A 266 15.75 -9.08 -0.72
N LYS A 267 14.66 -9.32 -1.46
CA LYS A 267 13.83 -8.28 -2.08
C LYS A 267 13.32 -7.29 -1.03
N THR A 268 12.75 -7.76 0.08
CA THR A 268 12.28 -6.90 1.18
C THR A 268 13.38 -6.02 1.76
N ILE A 269 14.60 -6.55 1.91
CA ILE A 269 15.75 -5.76 2.39
C ILE A 269 16.14 -4.70 1.36
N GLU A 270 16.23 -5.06 0.08
CA GLU A 270 16.54 -4.12 -1.01
C GLU A 270 15.49 -3.00 -1.12
N ASP A 271 14.21 -3.33 -1.07
CA ASP A 271 13.11 -2.36 -1.09
C ASP A 271 13.17 -1.43 0.14
N SER A 272 13.55 -1.95 1.31
CA SER A 272 13.72 -1.16 2.52
C SER A 272 14.93 -0.22 2.42
N ILE A 273 16.05 -0.67 1.85
CA ILE A 273 17.22 0.17 1.55
C ILE A 273 16.81 1.29 0.60
N TRP A 274 16.13 0.96 -0.49
CA TRP A 274 15.64 1.92 -1.48
C TRP A 274 14.70 2.95 -0.85
N ALA A 275 13.79 2.54 0.03
CA ALA A 275 12.89 3.44 0.74
C ALA A 275 13.66 4.40 1.66
N ALA A 276 14.67 3.91 2.40
CA ALA A 276 15.52 4.74 3.24
C ALA A 276 16.34 5.75 2.42
N GLU A 277 16.87 5.34 1.27
CA GLU A 277 17.63 6.22 0.38
C GLU A 277 16.75 7.27 -0.31
N ASN A 278 15.56 6.89 -0.77
CA ASN A 278 14.60 7.82 -1.37
C ASN A 278 14.14 8.91 -0.43
N CYS A 279 13.97 8.58 0.85
CA CYS A 279 13.64 9.54 1.90
C CYS A 279 14.63 10.72 1.99
N MET A 280 15.87 10.53 1.48
CA MET A 280 16.93 11.53 1.46
C MET A 280 17.09 12.23 0.11
N LYS A 281 16.31 11.87 -0.92
CA LYS A 281 16.41 12.50 -2.24
C LYS A 281 15.85 13.93 -2.21
N PRO A 282 16.40 14.83 -3.04
CA PRO A 282 15.81 16.15 -3.23
C PRO A 282 14.34 16.05 -3.60
N GLU A 283 13.54 16.94 -3.04
CA GLU A 283 12.12 17.13 -3.33
C GLU A 283 11.20 15.94 -3.02
N PHE A 284 11.72 14.89 -2.40
CA PHE A 284 10.92 13.71 -2.06
C PHE A 284 9.76 14.04 -1.10
N TRP A 285 10.04 14.87 -0.09
CA TRP A 285 9.08 15.32 0.91
C TRP A 285 8.40 16.64 0.53
N GLN A 286 9.16 17.59 0.01
CA GLN A 286 8.65 18.91 -0.36
C GLN A 286 9.54 19.54 -1.43
N VAL A 287 8.93 20.17 -2.43
CA VAL A 287 9.62 20.90 -3.51
C VAL A 287 10.66 21.86 -2.93
N GLY A 288 11.86 21.87 -3.51
CA GLY A 288 12.98 22.68 -3.07
C GLY A 288 13.64 22.28 -1.75
N ARG A 289 13.29 21.13 -1.15
CA ARG A 289 13.89 20.67 0.13
C ARG A 289 14.51 19.28 0.02
N THR A 290 15.53 19.05 0.84
CA THR A 290 16.14 17.73 1.05
C THR A 290 16.16 17.46 2.55
N TRP A 291 15.53 16.38 2.98
CA TRP A 291 15.61 15.92 4.36
C TRP A 291 16.90 15.10 4.56
N ARG A 292 17.53 15.22 5.71
CA ARG A 292 18.72 14.45 6.07
C ARG A 292 18.55 13.79 7.43
N PRO A 293 18.84 12.48 7.57
CA PRO A 293 18.92 11.84 8.87
C PRO A 293 20.13 12.38 9.66
N SER A 294 20.15 12.13 10.97
CA SER A 294 21.34 12.36 11.77
C SER A 294 22.50 11.44 11.32
N ASP A 295 23.74 11.85 11.59
CA ASP A 295 24.94 11.06 11.26
C ASP A 295 24.86 9.65 11.86
N THR A 296 24.30 9.51 13.07
CA THR A 296 24.07 8.20 13.70
C THR A 296 23.12 7.31 12.90
N LEU A 297 22.03 7.86 12.36
CA LEU A 297 21.07 7.11 11.56
C LEU A 297 21.63 6.80 10.16
N LEU A 298 22.36 7.74 9.57
CA LEU A 298 23.04 7.53 8.29
C LEU A 298 24.11 6.44 8.41
N ALA A 299 24.94 6.48 9.45
CA ALA A 299 25.94 5.45 9.72
C ALA A 299 25.31 4.07 9.90
N LYS A 300 24.14 3.98 10.57
CA LYS A 300 23.38 2.73 10.67
C LYS A 300 22.91 2.21 9.32
N LEU A 301 22.44 3.08 8.43
CA LEU A 301 22.08 2.68 7.07
C LEU A 301 23.30 2.12 6.34
N ARG A 302 24.42 2.86 6.33
CA ARG A 302 25.65 2.48 5.64
C ARG A 302 26.23 1.17 6.18
N TYR A 303 26.30 1.03 7.49
CA TYR A 303 26.69 -0.22 8.14
C TYR A 303 25.81 -1.40 7.67
N ARG A 304 24.48 -1.24 7.69
CA ARG A 304 23.55 -2.30 7.29
C ARG A 304 23.63 -2.63 5.80
N GLN A 305 23.83 -1.64 4.92
CA GLN A 305 24.08 -1.89 3.50
C GLN A 305 25.36 -2.72 3.31
N ALA A 306 26.44 -2.39 4.02
CA ALA A 306 27.68 -3.15 3.95
C ALA A 306 27.51 -4.61 4.43
N VAL A 307 26.83 -4.81 5.56
CA VAL A 307 26.51 -6.15 6.10
C VAL A 307 25.66 -6.94 5.10
N PHE A 308 24.60 -6.34 4.58
CA PHE A 308 23.72 -6.98 3.58
C PHE A 308 24.50 -7.43 2.34
N LEU A 309 25.36 -6.56 1.81
CA LEU A 309 26.20 -6.90 0.65
C LEU A 309 27.16 -8.05 0.95
N ARG A 310 27.84 -8.05 2.11
CA ARG A 310 28.69 -9.17 2.50
C ARG A 310 27.90 -10.47 2.65
N LEU A 311 26.76 -10.41 3.34
CA LEU A 311 25.93 -11.59 3.54
C LEU A 311 25.38 -12.11 2.22
N SER A 312 25.07 -11.26 1.24
CA SER A 312 24.60 -11.70 -0.08
C SER A 312 25.59 -12.60 -0.84
N GLY A 313 26.86 -12.64 -0.43
CA GLY A 313 27.89 -13.53 -0.99
C GLY A 313 28.40 -13.13 -2.39
N ASP A 314 27.82 -12.11 -3.03
CA ASP A 314 28.25 -11.65 -4.35
C ASP A 314 29.52 -10.80 -4.26
N VAL A 315 30.68 -11.42 -4.47
CA VAL A 315 32.00 -10.79 -4.40
C VAL A 315 32.17 -9.64 -5.40
N ARG A 316 31.40 -9.61 -6.49
CA ARG A 316 31.39 -8.47 -7.43
C ARG A 316 30.92 -7.18 -6.75
N ARG A 317 30.17 -7.29 -5.65
CA ARG A 317 29.69 -6.17 -4.83
C ARG A 317 30.66 -5.81 -3.68
N LEU A 318 31.82 -6.47 -3.56
CA LEU A 318 32.82 -6.16 -2.52
C LEU A 318 33.27 -4.69 -2.50
N PRO A 319 33.58 -4.03 -3.64
CA PRO A 319 33.97 -2.61 -3.62
C PRO A 319 32.88 -1.71 -3.03
N LEU A 320 31.60 -2.05 -3.27
CA LEU A 320 30.46 -1.31 -2.75
C LEU A 320 30.29 -1.53 -1.24
N ALA A 321 30.50 -2.76 -0.75
CA ALA A 321 30.49 -3.06 0.67
C ALA A 321 31.61 -2.30 1.43
N ILE A 322 32.82 -2.24 0.85
CA ILE A 322 33.95 -1.47 1.39
C ILE A 322 33.62 0.03 1.44
N ARG A 323 33.00 0.57 0.40
CA ARG A 323 32.59 1.98 0.36
C ARG A 323 31.63 2.29 1.51
N TYR A 324 30.55 1.50 1.66
CA TYR A 324 29.56 1.77 2.70
C TYR A 324 30.10 1.58 4.12
N ILE A 325 30.94 0.58 4.39
CA ILE A 325 31.51 0.43 5.74
C ILE A 325 32.50 1.56 6.08
N THR A 326 33.23 2.08 5.08
CA THR A 326 34.09 3.25 5.25
C THR A 326 33.25 4.49 5.56
N GLU A 327 32.19 4.76 4.77
CA GLU A 327 31.27 5.86 5.04
C GLU A 327 30.65 5.77 6.44
N ALA A 328 30.30 4.57 6.91
CA ALA A 328 29.76 4.35 8.25
C ALA A 328 30.79 4.70 9.34
N HIS A 329 32.07 4.34 9.12
CA HIS A 329 33.17 4.64 10.03
C HIS A 329 33.47 6.14 10.10
N ASP A 330 33.43 6.84 8.96
CA ASP A 330 33.66 8.29 8.91
C ASP A 330 32.59 9.08 9.67
N LEU A 331 31.36 8.57 9.70
CA LEU A 331 30.24 9.16 10.44
C LEU A 331 30.24 8.85 11.94
N LEU A 332 30.75 7.68 12.35
CA LEU A 332 30.82 7.24 13.74
C LEU A 332 32.20 6.64 14.04
N LEU A 333 33.14 7.52 14.37
CA LEU A 333 34.48 7.14 14.78
C LEU A 333 34.41 6.20 16.00
N ASP A 334 35.29 5.19 16.02
CA ASP A 334 35.47 4.24 17.13
C ASP A 334 34.28 3.32 17.45
N ASP A 335 33.27 3.19 16.57
CA ASP A 335 32.24 2.16 16.75
C ASP A 335 32.85 0.76 16.55
N SER A 336 32.86 -0.01 17.65
CA SER A 336 33.43 -1.36 17.67
C SER A 336 32.74 -2.34 16.71
N LYS A 337 31.44 -2.19 16.44
CA LYS A 337 30.69 -3.06 15.52
C LYS A 337 31.02 -2.74 14.07
N ILE A 338 31.13 -1.45 13.73
CA ILE A 338 31.56 -1.00 12.40
C ILE A 338 32.98 -1.51 12.13
N SER A 339 33.88 -1.35 13.10
CA SER A 339 35.26 -1.83 13.00
C SER A 339 35.36 -3.35 12.85
N ALA A 340 34.54 -4.12 13.57
CA ALA A 340 34.50 -5.57 13.44
C ALA A 340 33.99 -6.01 12.06
N GLU A 341 32.95 -5.36 11.55
CA GLU A 341 32.39 -5.67 10.24
C GLU A 341 33.35 -5.28 9.10
N ALA A 342 34.07 -4.17 9.22
CA ALA A 342 35.11 -3.78 8.26
C ALA A 342 36.18 -4.87 8.12
N ARG A 343 36.58 -5.51 9.23
CA ARG A 343 37.50 -6.67 9.21
C ARG A 343 36.85 -7.88 8.53
N ALA A 344 35.59 -8.18 8.82
CA ALA A 344 34.86 -9.28 8.21
C ALA A 344 34.74 -9.13 6.69
N ILE A 345 34.46 -7.92 6.19
CA ILE A 345 34.39 -7.62 4.75
C ILE A 345 35.76 -7.81 4.08
N ARG A 346 36.85 -7.39 4.73
CA ARG A 346 38.22 -7.61 4.20
C ARG A 346 38.56 -9.10 4.12
N GLN A 347 38.22 -9.88 5.15
CA GLN A 347 38.43 -11.33 5.14
C GLN A 347 37.61 -12.03 4.07
N TRP A 348 36.36 -11.60 3.86
CA TRP A 348 35.50 -12.10 2.79
C TRP A 348 36.14 -11.95 1.41
N GLY A 349 36.79 -10.81 1.13
CA GLY A 349 37.50 -10.59 -0.14
C GLY A 349 38.76 -11.45 -0.33
N ILE A 350 39.41 -11.90 0.75
CA ILE A 350 40.62 -12.74 0.69
C ILE A 350 40.26 -14.21 0.44
N GLY A 351 39.21 -14.72 1.09
CA GLY A 351 38.80 -16.13 1.03
C GLY A 351 38.25 -16.61 -0.32
N THR A 352 38.16 -15.76 -1.34
CA THR A 352 37.71 -16.11 -2.70
C THR A 352 38.83 -16.14 -3.73
N HIS A 353 40.07 -15.86 -3.33
CA HIS A 353 41.28 -15.97 -4.15
C HIS A 353 42.17 -17.17 -3.80
N SER A 354 41.73 -17.99 -2.83
CA SER A 354 42.24 -19.33 -2.52
C SER A 354 41.30 -20.38 -3.08
#